data_AF-A0A8I1V298-F1
#
_entry.id   AF-A0A8I1V298-F1
#
_cell.length_a   1.000
_cell.length_b   1.000
_cell.length_c   1.000
_cell.angle_alpha   90.00
_cell.angle_beta   90.00
_cell.angle_gamma   90.00
#
_symmetry.space_group_name_H-M   'P 1'
#
loop_
_entity.id
_entity.type
_entity.pdbx_description
1 polymer ?
#
loop_
_entity_poly.entity_id
_entity_poly.type
_entity_poly.pdbx_seq_one_letter_code
_entity_poly.pdbx_strand_id
1 'polypeptide(L)'
;MNDQIYRPNPTGNMFDLENIDAAYRLAGIPVPTRGAEVFELIESQAAVDEVAVAELRAGLEADDLTAWLDRAIAVTSRALAVKTLRDGLASARSAVMDEKLPELRAGAAKDLAPAFARTCRALSKAAAKLPAGHDPLDLDAVVEADATREMKEARAALADLAVFAAIVPVMQGGHVPPRADTLLPIVGIPDGPVERVTGWAGQDVIGDGHSMQRRAVRTFAGDAQEHGPDRALIGLARGEYSGLAFALADSVDEVLRRHTALDDALRREYVEMPHGRRGVVVF
;
A
#
# COMPACT_ATOMS: atom_id res chain seq x y z
N MET A 1 -19.19 5.34 14.27
CA MET A 1 -18.94 4.08 13.55
C MET A 1 -17.94 4.43 12.45
N ASN A 2 -16.71 3.92 12.53
CA ASN A 2 -15.59 4.33 11.65
C ASN A 2 -15.82 3.86 10.21
N ASP A 3 -16.40 4.72 9.37
CA ASP A 3 -16.47 4.49 7.93
C ASP A 3 -15.17 4.99 7.25
N GLN A 4 -14.03 4.48 7.72
CA GLN A 4 -12.71 4.80 7.16
C GLN A 4 -12.67 4.41 5.67
N ILE A 5 -12.17 5.29 4.80
CA ILE A 5 -12.21 5.14 3.34
C ILE A 5 -10.87 4.67 2.82
N TYR A 6 -9.78 5.31 3.25
CA TYR A 6 -8.42 4.87 2.96
C TYR A 6 -8.17 3.53 3.65
N ARG A 7 -8.22 2.45 2.88
CA ARG A 7 -7.98 1.07 3.33
C ARG A 7 -7.20 0.33 2.24
N PRO A 8 -5.86 0.44 2.23
CA PRO A 8 -5.04 -0.28 1.27
C PRO A 8 -5.31 -1.78 1.36
N ASN A 9 -5.35 -2.45 0.20
CA ASN A 9 -5.46 -3.89 0.18
C ASN A 9 -4.26 -4.52 0.90
N PRO A 10 -4.45 -5.70 1.52
CA PRO A 10 -3.33 -6.46 2.07
C PRO A 10 -2.24 -6.68 1.02
N THR A 11 -0.99 -6.63 1.45
CA THR A 11 0.18 -6.88 0.61
C THR A 11 0.81 -8.24 0.93
N GLY A 12 1.45 -8.87 -0.05
CA GLY A 12 2.06 -10.19 0.07
C GLY A 12 2.02 -10.97 -1.25
N ASN A 13 2.79 -12.06 -1.35
CA ASN A 13 3.07 -12.77 -2.61
C ASN A 13 1.84 -13.17 -3.44
N MET A 14 0.66 -13.32 -2.81
CA MET A 14 -0.59 -13.59 -3.53
C MET A 14 -1.26 -12.33 -4.11
N PHE A 15 -1.18 -11.19 -3.42
CA PHE A 15 -1.92 -9.97 -3.74
C PHE A 15 -1.08 -8.91 -4.47
N ASP A 16 0.25 -9.00 -4.44
CA ASP A 16 1.12 -7.94 -4.94
C ASP A 16 0.92 -7.64 -6.44
N LEU A 17 0.76 -8.68 -7.28
CA LEU A 17 0.46 -8.48 -8.70
C LEU A 17 -0.95 -7.93 -8.92
N GLU A 18 -1.93 -8.41 -8.16
CA GLU A 18 -3.31 -7.93 -8.26
C GLU A 18 -3.41 -6.45 -7.87
N ASN A 19 -2.66 -6.02 -6.85
CA ASN A 19 -2.59 -4.63 -6.41
C ASN A 19 -1.92 -3.73 -7.46
N ILE A 20 -0.83 -4.21 -8.08
CA ILE A 20 -0.19 -3.51 -9.21
C ILE A 20 -1.20 -3.38 -10.36
N ASP A 21 -1.82 -4.47 -10.78
CA ASP A 21 -2.80 -4.50 -11.88
C ASP A 21 -4.00 -3.57 -11.59
N ALA A 22 -4.50 -3.56 -10.36
CA ALA A 22 -5.58 -2.67 -9.94
C ALA A 22 -5.19 -1.19 -10.08
N ALA A 23 -3.96 -0.82 -9.73
CA ALA A 23 -3.47 0.55 -9.87
C ALA A 23 -3.33 0.97 -11.35
N TYR A 24 -2.87 0.07 -12.23
CA TYR A 24 -2.84 0.29 -13.68
C TYR A 24 -4.25 0.47 -14.26
N ARG A 25 -5.19 -0.40 -13.88
CA ARG A 25 -6.61 -0.29 -14.29
C ARG A 25 -7.23 1.03 -13.83
N LEU A 26 -6.99 1.42 -12.58
CA LEU A 26 -7.43 2.72 -12.04
C LEU A 26 -6.86 3.89 -12.84
N ALA A 27 -5.58 3.82 -13.21
CA ALA A 27 -4.93 4.84 -14.01
C ALA A 27 -5.34 4.86 -15.50
N GLY A 28 -6.09 3.83 -15.96
CA GLY A 28 -6.54 3.69 -17.33
C GLY A 28 -5.42 3.41 -18.33
N ILE A 29 -4.32 2.80 -17.87
CA ILE A 29 -3.17 2.45 -18.70
C ILE A 29 -2.98 0.92 -18.78
N PRO A 30 -2.46 0.39 -19.91
CA PRO A 30 -2.25 -1.05 -20.06
C PRO A 30 -1.29 -1.61 -19.00
N VAL A 31 -1.61 -2.77 -18.46
CA VAL A 31 -0.75 -3.49 -17.51
C VAL A 31 0.46 -4.06 -18.28
N PRO A 32 1.70 -3.81 -17.84
CA PRO A 32 2.90 -4.30 -18.52
C PRO A 32 3.17 -5.79 -18.24
N THR A 33 2.63 -6.32 -17.15
CA THR A 33 2.82 -7.72 -16.72
C THR A 33 1.63 -8.58 -17.12
N ARG A 34 1.89 -9.85 -17.44
CA ARG A 34 0.85 -10.90 -17.56
C ARG A 34 0.91 -11.87 -16.37
N GLY A 35 1.56 -11.51 -15.26
CA GLY A 35 1.86 -12.45 -14.18
C GLY A 35 0.60 -13.07 -13.59
N ALA A 36 -0.40 -12.26 -13.27
CA ALA A 36 -1.70 -12.74 -12.79
C ALA A 36 -2.42 -13.61 -13.84
N GLU A 37 -2.44 -13.18 -15.10
CA GLU A 37 -3.05 -13.94 -16.21
C GLU A 37 -2.39 -15.30 -16.43
N VAL A 38 -1.06 -15.41 -16.27
CA VAL A 38 -0.33 -16.68 -16.41
C VAL A 38 -0.73 -17.65 -15.29
N PHE A 39 -0.85 -17.17 -14.05
CA PHE A 39 -1.27 -17.99 -12.92
C PHE A 39 -2.73 -18.44 -13.08
N GLU A 40 -3.64 -17.52 -13.42
CA GLU A 40 -5.04 -17.82 -13.70
C GLU A 40 -5.19 -18.82 -14.86
N LEU A 41 -4.41 -18.68 -15.93
CA LEU A 41 -4.44 -19.60 -17.07
C LEU A 41 -4.05 -21.03 -16.67
N ILE A 42 -3.06 -21.20 -15.79
CA ILE A 42 -2.62 -22.51 -15.29
C ILE A 42 -3.64 -23.09 -14.30
N GLU A 43 -4.17 -22.26 -13.40
CA GLU A 43 -5.14 -22.67 -12.37
C GLU A 43 -6.50 -23.03 -12.95
N SER A 44 -6.94 -22.35 -14.02
CA SER A 44 -8.24 -22.59 -14.69
C SER A 44 -8.32 -23.87 -15.53
N GLN A 45 -7.21 -24.57 -15.78
CA GLN A 45 -7.24 -25.82 -16.55
C GLN A 45 -7.76 -26.99 -15.70
N ALA A 46 -8.53 -27.87 -16.35
CA ALA A 46 -9.07 -29.09 -15.73
C ALA A 46 -7.99 -29.96 -15.09
N ALA A 47 -8.35 -30.64 -13.99
CA ALA A 47 -7.45 -31.58 -13.34
C ALA A 47 -7.24 -32.84 -14.19
N VAL A 48 -6.08 -33.49 -14.03
CA VAL A 48 -5.75 -34.73 -14.76
C VAL A 48 -6.81 -35.81 -14.56
N ASP A 49 -7.32 -35.94 -13.34
CA ASP A 49 -8.33 -36.96 -13.02
C ASP A 49 -9.69 -36.66 -13.68
N GLU A 50 -10.08 -35.38 -13.77
CA GLU A 50 -11.31 -34.96 -14.46
C GLU A 50 -11.23 -35.26 -15.96
N VAL A 51 -10.08 -34.95 -16.57
CA VAL A 51 -9.79 -35.26 -17.97
C VAL A 51 -9.79 -36.78 -18.20
N ALA A 52 -9.11 -37.55 -17.34
CA ALA A 52 -9.04 -39.00 -17.46
C ALA A 52 -10.43 -39.66 -17.35
N VAL A 53 -11.26 -39.21 -16.41
CA VAL A 53 -12.64 -39.71 -16.26
C VAL A 53 -13.49 -39.35 -17.48
N ALA A 54 -13.36 -38.14 -18.02
CA ALA A 54 -14.08 -37.73 -19.23
C ALA A 54 -13.67 -38.56 -20.45
N GLU A 55 -12.37 -38.79 -20.65
CA GLU A 55 -11.86 -39.59 -21.77
C GLU A 55 -12.24 -41.08 -21.64
N LEU A 56 -12.22 -41.66 -20.43
CA LEU A 56 -12.69 -43.03 -20.21
C LEU A 56 -14.17 -43.20 -20.54
N ARG A 57 -15.02 -42.22 -20.20
CA ARG A 57 -16.44 -42.23 -20.61
C ARG A 57 -16.58 -42.15 -22.12
N ALA A 58 -15.84 -41.25 -22.77
CA ALA A 58 -15.85 -41.14 -24.23
C ALA A 58 -15.39 -42.43 -24.92
N GLY A 59 -14.43 -43.16 -24.32
CA GLY A 59 -13.94 -44.44 -24.84
C GLY A 59 -14.97 -45.56 -24.78
N LEU A 60 -15.87 -45.55 -23.79
CA LEU A 60 -16.98 -46.53 -23.70
C LEU A 60 -18.02 -46.35 -24.82
N GLU A 61 -18.07 -45.16 -25.42
CA GLU A 61 -19.02 -44.78 -26.47
C GLU A 61 -18.35 -44.66 -27.85
N ALA A 62 -17.04 -44.94 -27.96
CA ALA A 62 -16.28 -44.70 -29.18
C ALA A 62 -16.42 -45.83 -30.21
N ASP A 63 -16.76 -45.47 -31.45
CA ASP A 63 -16.82 -46.40 -32.59
C ASP A 63 -15.42 -46.80 -33.12
N ASP A 64 -14.43 -45.90 -32.99
CA ASP A 64 -13.03 -46.12 -33.37
C ASP A 64 -12.12 -45.96 -32.14
N LEU A 65 -11.70 -47.10 -31.59
CA LEU A 65 -10.89 -47.15 -30.37
C LEU A 65 -9.45 -46.67 -30.58
N THR A 66 -8.89 -46.79 -31.79
CA THR A 66 -7.52 -46.33 -32.06
C THR A 66 -7.50 -44.81 -32.16
N ALA A 67 -8.42 -44.23 -32.93
CA ALA A 67 -8.54 -42.77 -33.02
C ALA A 67 -8.95 -42.14 -31.67
N TRP A 68 -9.78 -42.83 -30.88
CA TRP A 68 -10.05 -42.42 -29.50
C TRP A 68 -8.79 -42.44 -28.64
N LEU A 69 -8.03 -43.54 -28.62
CA LEU A 69 -6.84 -43.68 -27.78
C LEU A 69 -5.78 -42.61 -28.09
N ASP A 70 -5.53 -42.31 -29.36
CA ASP A 70 -4.57 -41.27 -29.77
C ASP A 70 -4.94 -39.88 -29.24
N ARG A 71 -6.23 -39.53 -29.33
CA ARG A 71 -6.77 -38.29 -28.76
C ARG A 71 -6.68 -38.30 -27.24
N ALA A 72 -7.07 -39.40 -26.59
CA ALA A 72 -7.05 -39.53 -25.14
C ALA A 72 -5.63 -39.31 -24.58
N ILE A 73 -4.61 -39.87 -25.26
CA ILE A 73 -3.19 -39.64 -24.96
C ILE A 73 -2.86 -38.16 -25.08
N ALA A 74 -3.20 -37.50 -26.19
CA ALA A 74 -2.87 -36.09 -26.41
C ALA A 74 -3.49 -35.17 -25.35
N VAL A 75 -4.78 -35.35 -25.03
CA VAL A 75 -5.50 -34.54 -24.04
C VAL A 75 -4.96 -34.80 -22.63
N THR A 76 -4.72 -36.07 -22.27
CA THR A 76 -4.18 -36.45 -20.96
C THR A 76 -2.73 -35.96 -20.79
N SER A 77 -1.89 -36.06 -21.82
CA SER A 77 -0.51 -35.53 -21.80
C SER A 77 -0.48 -34.02 -21.59
N ARG A 78 -1.40 -33.27 -22.21
CA ARG A 78 -1.54 -31.83 -21.94
C ARG A 78 -1.94 -31.57 -20.50
N ALA A 79 -2.92 -32.30 -19.97
CA ALA A 79 -3.35 -32.16 -18.58
C ALA A 79 -2.20 -32.47 -17.59
N LEU A 80 -1.41 -33.52 -17.88
CA LEU A 80 -0.22 -33.86 -17.10
C LEU A 80 0.82 -32.74 -17.12
N ALA A 81 1.10 -32.16 -18.29
CA ALA A 81 2.01 -31.03 -18.41
C ALA A 81 1.53 -29.82 -17.59
N VAL A 82 0.23 -29.53 -17.61
CA VAL A 82 -0.35 -28.46 -16.79
C VAL A 82 -0.24 -28.77 -15.30
N LYS A 83 -0.49 -30.02 -14.88
CA LYS A 83 -0.28 -30.44 -13.50
C LYS A 83 1.18 -30.23 -13.08
N THR A 84 2.15 -30.60 -13.92
CA THR A 84 3.58 -30.34 -13.64
C THR A 84 3.87 -28.85 -13.51
N LEU A 85 3.29 -28.00 -14.36
CA LEU A 85 3.42 -26.55 -14.23
C LEU A 85 2.79 -26.02 -12.93
N ARG A 86 1.63 -26.55 -12.53
CA ARG A 86 0.96 -26.17 -11.28
C ARG A 86 1.76 -26.59 -10.05
N ASP A 87 2.27 -27.82 -10.03
CA ASP A 87 3.11 -28.35 -8.96
C ASP A 87 4.43 -27.55 -8.87
N GLY A 88 5.06 -27.29 -10.02
CA GLY A 88 6.26 -26.46 -10.12
C GLY A 88 6.01 -25.03 -9.65
N LEU A 89 4.90 -24.42 -10.06
CA LEU A 89 4.50 -23.08 -9.65
C LEU A 89 4.32 -23.00 -8.13
N ALA A 90 3.61 -23.96 -7.51
CA ALA A 90 3.43 -23.97 -6.06
C ALA A 90 4.78 -23.95 -5.30
N SER A 91 5.80 -24.63 -5.84
CA SER A 91 7.14 -24.65 -5.26
C SER A 91 8.00 -23.43 -5.58
N ALA A 92 7.86 -22.85 -6.77
CA ALA A 92 8.74 -21.80 -7.30
C ALA A 92 8.16 -20.39 -7.19
N ARG A 93 6.85 -20.25 -6.93
CA ARG A 93 6.13 -18.96 -6.95
C ARG A 93 6.80 -17.93 -6.06
N SER A 94 7.11 -18.26 -4.80
CA SER A 94 7.76 -17.31 -3.89
C SER A 94 9.08 -16.82 -4.47
N ALA A 95 9.96 -17.73 -4.89
CA ALA A 95 11.28 -17.35 -5.42
C ALA A 95 11.19 -16.47 -6.67
N VAL A 96 10.28 -16.79 -7.60
CA VAL A 96 10.05 -15.98 -8.81
C VAL A 96 9.49 -14.60 -8.45
N MET A 97 8.55 -14.54 -7.50
CA MET A 97 7.96 -13.29 -7.04
C MET A 97 8.98 -12.43 -6.31
N ASP A 98 9.79 -13.01 -5.42
CA ASP A 98 10.86 -12.33 -4.69
C ASP A 98 11.90 -11.74 -5.66
N GLU A 99 12.18 -12.42 -6.77
CA GLU A 99 13.08 -11.92 -7.83
C GLU A 99 12.45 -10.78 -8.66
N LYS A 100 11.18 -10.92 -9.06
CA LYS A 100 10.55 -10.00 -10.03
C LYS A 100 9.82 -8.81 -9.42
N LEU A 101 9.25 -8.95 -8.22
CA LEU A 101 8.46 -7.89 -7.59
C LEU A 101 9.21 -6.56 -7.41
N PRO A 102 10.50 -6.52 -7.04
CA PRO A 102 11.22 -5.25 -6.92
C PRO A 102 11.21 -4.43 -8.22
N GLU A 103 11.51 -5.07 -9.35
CA GLU A 103 11.49 -4.43 -10.68
C GLU A 103 10.08 -3.98 -11.07
N LEU A 104 9.08 -4.83 -10.84
CA LEU A 104 7.69 -4.53 -11.16
C LEU A 104 7.14 -3.36 -10.34
N ARG A 105 7.45 -3.28 -9.05
CA ARG A 105 7.06 -2.17 -8.16
C ARG A 105 7.70 -0.86 -8.60
N ALA A 106 9.00 -0.88 -8.89
CA ALA A 106 9.71 0.31 -9.34
C ALA A 106 9.18 0.82 -10.70
N GLY A 107 8.91 -0.10 -11.64
CA GLY A 107 8.25 0.22 -12.90
C GLY A 107 6.85 0.81 -12.70
N ALA A 108 6.03 0.17 -11.87
CA ALA A 108 4.68 0.64 -11.53
C ALA A 108 4.70 2.05 -10.90
N ALA A 109 5.57 2.30 -9.92
CA ALA A 109 5.66 3.61 -9.28
C ALA A 109 6.00 4.73 -10.28
N LYS A 110 6.91 4.45 -11.22
CA LYS A 110 7.28 5.39 -12.28
C LYS A 110 6.12 5.65 -13.25
N ASP A 111 5.49 4.60 -13.76
CA ASP A 111 4.44 4.69 -14.78
C ASP A 111 3.15 5.31 -14.22
N LEU A 112 2.86 5.04 -12.94
CA LEU A 112 1.66 5.51 -12.25
C LEU A 112 1.83 6.88 -11.59
N ALA A 113 3.06 7.41 -11.46
CA ALA A 113 3.32 8.71 -10.86
C ALA A 113 2.43 9.85 -11.40
N PRO A 114 2.15 9.96 -12.72
CA PRO A 114 1.24 10.99 -13.23
C PRO A 114 -0.21 10.83 -12.74
N ALA A 115 -0.70 9.58 -12.63
CA ALA A 115 -2.05 9.29 -12.14
C ALA A 115 -2.16 9.54 -10.63
N PHE A 116 -1.16 9.10 -9.87
CA PHE A 116 -1.03 9.42 -8.45
C PHE A 116 -1.04 10.93 -8.21
N ALA A 117 -0.21 11.70 -8.95
CA ALA A 117 -0.16 13.16 -8.81
C ALA A 117 -1.47 13.87 -9.20
N ARG A 118 -2.29 13.29 -10.08
CA ARG A 118 -3.65 13.81 -10.37
C ARG A 118 -4.58 13.56 -9.18
N THR A 119 -4.51 12.37 -8.59
CA THR A 119 -5.29 11.99 -7.41
C THR A 119 -4.96 12.87 -6.21
N CYS A 120 -3.68 13.11 -5.93
CA CYS A 120 -3.26 14.04 -4.86
C CYS A 120 -3.78 15.46 -5.10
N ARG A 121 -3.72 15.96 -6.36
CA ARG A 121 -4.27 17.28 -6.71
C ARG A 121 -5.78 17.36 -6.54
N ALA A 122 -6.50 16.31 -6.89
CA ALA A 122 -7.94 16.22 -6.67
C ALA A 122 -8.27 16.26 -5.17
N LEU A 123 -7.54 15.48 -4.36
CA LEU A 123 -7.70 15.48 -2.90
C LEU A 123 -7.40 16.87 -2.32
N SER A 124 -6.28 17.51 -2.66
CA SER A 124 -5.94 18.85 -2.18
C SER A 124 -7.01 19.89 -2.55
N LYS A 125 -7.55 19.84 -3.77
CA LYS A 125 -8.60 20.76 -4.22
C LYS A 125 -9.90 20.57 -3.43
N ALA A 126 -10.30 19.33 -3.18
CA ALA A 126 -11.48 19.00 -2.41
C ALA A 126 -11.29 19.35 -0.93
N ALA A 127 -10.16 18.95 -0.34
CA ALA A 127 -9.81 19.15 1.06
C ALA A 127 -9.79 20.64 1.46
N ALA A 128 -9.34 21.53 0.56
CA ALA A 128 -9.32 22.97 0.80
C ALA A 128 -10.70 23.60 1.05
N LYS A 129 -11.78 22.91 0.69
CA LYS A 129 -13.16 23.38 0.82
C LYS A 129 -13.98 22.60 1.85
N LEU A 130 -13.46 21.47 2.33
CA LEU A 130 -14.09 20.74 3.42
C LEU A 130 -14.06 21.58 4.71
N PRO A 131 -15.04 21.41 5.61
CA PRO A 131 -15.04 22.10 6.89
C PRO A 131 -13.77 21.82 7.69
N ALA A 132 -13.30 22.85 8.41
CA ALA A 132 -12.21 22.68 9.37
C ALA A 132 -12.73 21.91 10.60
N GLY A 133 -11.85 21.16 11.27
CA GLY A 133 -12.22 20.44 12.48
C GLY A 133 -11.54 19.08 12.60
N HIS A 134 -12.02 18.32 13.58
CA HIS A 134 -11.51 16.99 13.90
C HIS A 134 -11.97 15.94 12.87
N ASP A 135 -13.18 16.06 12.34
CA ASP A 135 -13.72 15.20 11.28
C ASP A 135 -14.13 16.03 10.05
N PRO A 136 -13.24 16.18 9.05
CA PRO A 136 -13.53 16.92 7.82
C PRO A 136 -14.54 16.20 6.90
N LEU A 137 -14.92 14.96 7.22
CA LEU A 137 -15.89 14.15 6.48
C LEU A 137 -17.21 13.97 7.25
N ASP A 138 -17.42 14.72 8.32
CA ASP A 138 -18.70 14.76 9.03
C ASP A 138 -19.81 15.30 8.10
N LEU A 139 -20.86 14.50 7.90
CA LEU A 139 -21.89 14.80 6.91
C LEU A 139 -22.66 16.07 7.27
N ASP A 140 -22.96 16.27 8.56
CA ASP A 140 -23.76 17.41 9.02
C ASP A 140 -22.98 18.72 8.82
N ALA A 141 -21.71 18.77 9.23
CA ALA A 141 -20.82 19.91 9.00
C ALA A 141 -20.58 20.18 7.51
N VAL A 142 -20.47 19.13 6.70
CA VAL A 142 -20.30 19.24 5.24
C VAL A 142 -21.55 19.81 4.57
N VAL A 143 -22.75 19.41 5.01
CA VAL A 143 -24.02 19.95 4.49
C VAL A 143 -24.18 21.41 4.91
N GLU A 144 -23.86 21.75 6.16
CA GLU A 144 -23.88 23.14 6.64
C GLU A 144 -22.92 24.04 5.86
N ALA A 145 -21.76 23.51 5.47
CA ALA A 145 -20.74 24.21 4.68
C ALA A 145 -20.98 24.18 3.15
N ASP A 146 -22.07 23.57 2.66
CA ASP A 146 -22.35 23.34 1.24
C ASP A 146 -21.18 22.66 0.48
N ALA A 147 -20.51 21.72 1.15
CA ALA A 147 -19.30 21.05 0.66
C ALA A 147 -19.54 19.59 0.23
N THR A 148 -20.80 19.19 0.01
CA THR A 148 -21.16 17.79 -0.27
C THR A 148 -20.47 17.22 -1.52
N ARG A 149 -20.27 18.03 -2.56
CA ARG A 149 -19.53 17.60 -3.76
C ARG A 149 -18.07 17.32 -3.42
N GLU A 150 -17.42 18.23 -2.72
CA GLU A 150 -16.03 18.13 -2.32
C GLU A 150 -15.80 16.96 -1.37
N MET A 151 -16.75 16.64 -0.49
CA MET A 151 -16.72 15.40 0.29
C MET A 151 -16.66 14.19 -0.63
N LYS A 152 -17.57 14.07 -1.61
CA LYS A 152 -17.56 12.93 -2.56
C LYS A 152 -16.24 12.84 -3.33
N GLU A 153 -15.70 13.96 -3.79
CA GLU A 153 -14.40 14.03 -4.48
C GLU A 153 -13.24 13.58 -3.57
N ALA A 154 -13.23 14.02 -2.30
CA ALA A 154 -12.24 13.60 -1.32
C ALA A 154 -12.35 12.11 -1.00
N ARG A 155 -13.56 11.58 -0.81
CA ARG A 155 -13.79 10.14 -0.58
C ARG A 155 -13.27 9.30 -1.74
N ALA A 156 -13.55 9.71 -2.98
CA ALA A 156 -13.04 9.03 -4.18
C ALA A 156 -11.50 9.07 -4.24
N ALA A 157 -10.90 10.24 -4.03
CA ALA A 157 -9.45 10.37 -4.06
C ALA A 157 -8.75 9.57 -2.93
N LEU A 158 -9.34 9.49 -1.73
CA LEU A 158 -8.83 8.66 -0.64
C LEU A 158 -8.88 7.16 -0.98
N ALA A 159 -9.96 6.70 -1.62
CA ALA A 159 -10.08 5.32 -2.08
C ALA A 159 -9.02 5.01 -3.17
N ASP A 160 -8.82 5.92 -4.12
CA ASP A 160 -7.80 5.79 -5.17
C ASP A 160 -6.37 5.77 -4.58
N LEU A 161 -6.09 6.62 -3.59
CA LEU A 161 -4.82 6.61 -2.86
C LEU A 161 -4.56 5.28 -2.15
N ALA A 162 -5.59 4.62 -1.62
CA ALA A 162 -5.45 3.30 -1.01
C ALA A 162 -5.03 2.23 -2.04
N VAL A 163 -5.50 2.32 -3.29
CA VAL A 163 -5.08 1.43 -4.37
C VAL A 163 -3.60 1.65 -4.69
N PHE A 164 -3.15 2.91 -4.80
CA PHE A 164 -1.73 3.20 -5.03
C PHE A 164 -0.84 2.75 -3.87
N ALA A 165 -1.30 2.92 -2.62
CA ALA A 165 -0.55 2.50 -1.45
C ALA A 165 -0.33 0.98 -1.37
N ALA A 166 -1.22 0.19 -1.96
CA ALA A 166 -1.14 -1.28 -1.95
C ALA A 166 -0.06 -1.86 -2.89
N ILE A 167 0.59 -1.03 -3.72
CA ILE A 167 1.67 -1.45 -4.63
C ILE A 167 2.91 -1.93 -3.85
N VAL A 168 3.23 -1.23 -2.76
CA VAL A 168 4.42 -1.50 -1.95
C VAL A 168 3.99 -1.93 -0.55
N PRO A 169 4.49 -3.07 -0.03
CA PRO A 169 4.12 -3.56 1.27
C PRO A 169 4.58 -2.61 2.37
N VAL A 170 3.76 -2.55 3.42
CA VAL A 170 4.07 -1.85 4.66
C VAL A 170 4.81 -2.82 5.57
N MET A 171 5.88 -2.34 6.19
CA MET A 171 6.66 -3.12 7.15
C MET A 171 6.29 -2.69 8.56
N GLN A 172 5.47 -3.51 9.24
CA GLN A 172 5.09 -3.23 10.63
C GLN A 172 6.25 -3.55 11.58
N GLY A 173 6.62 -2.57 12.42
CA GLY A 173 7.63 -2.77 13.47
C GLY A 173 7.98 -1.52 14.25
N GLY A 174 8.85 -1.66 15.25
CA GLY A 174 9.36 -0.54 16.03
C GLY A 174 8.30 0.18 16.88
N HIS A 175 8.47 1.49 17.06
CA HIS A 175 7.57 2.36 17.86
C HIS A 175 6.61 3.17 16.99
N VAL A 176 6.52 2.86 15.69
CA VAL A 176 5.66 3.59 14.75
C VAL A 176 4.20 3.18 14.95
N PRO A 177 3.26 4.14 15.11
CA PRO A 177 1.84 3.84 15.21
C PRO A 177 1.36 3.08 13.96
N PRO A 178 0.67 1.94 14.11
CA PRO A 178 0.29 1.09 12.97
C PRO A 178 -0.51 1.82 11.89
N ARG A 179 -1.36 2.78 12.28
CA ARG A 179 -2.14 3.57 11.31
C ARG A 179 -1.29 4.55 10.51
N ALA A 180 -0.27 5.14 11.13
CA ALA A 180 0.66 6.02 10.44
C ALA A 180 1.55 5.23 9.47
N ASP A 181 1.95 4.02 9.86
CA ASP A 181 2.74 3.11 9.03
C ASP A 181 2.05 2.77 7.69
N THR A 182 0.72 2.57 7.72
CA THR A 182 -0.08 2.33 6.49
C THR A 182 -0.06 3.48 5.47
N LEU A 183 0.40 4.67 5.86
CA LEU A 183 0.47 5.84 4.98
C LEU A 183 1.82 5.96 4.26
N LEU A 184 2.86 5.29 4.75
CA LEU A 184 4.23 5.44 4.25
C LEU A 184 4.44 5.07 2.77
N PRO A 185 3.65 4.17 2.14
CA PRO A 185 3.75 3.96 0.70
C PRO A 185 3.40 5.19 -0.15
N ILE A 186 2.64 6.16 0.39
CA ILE A 186 2.17 7.34 -0.36
C ILE A 186 2.52 8.68 0.29
N VAL A 187 3.14 8.67 1.47
CA VAL A 187 3.60 9.87 2.17
C VAL A 187 5.11 9.87 2.29
N GLY A 188 5.74 10.92 1.79
CA GLY A 188 7.16 11.19 1.98
C GLY A 188 7.41 11.81 3.35
N ILE A 189 8.28 11.17 4.13
CA ILE A 189 8.77 11.68 5.42
C ILE A 189 10.20 12.20 5.18
N PRO A 190 10.48 13.48 5.47
CA PRO A 190 11.83 14.00 5.29
C PRO A 190 12.80 13.36 6.28
N ASP A 191 13.99 12.99 5.80
CA ASP A 191 15.08 12.54 6.65
C ASP A 191 15.57 13.69 7.56
N GLY A 192 15.99 13.34 8.77
CA GLY A 192 16.57 14.30 9.70
C GLY A 192 17.27 13.61 10.87
N PRO A 193 18.12 14.31 11.63
CA PRO A 193 18.66 13.78 12.87
C PRO A 193 17.55 13.59 13.93
N VAL A 194 17.79 12.71 14.90
CA VAL A 194 16.92 12.56 16.08
C VAL A 194 16.95 13.86 16.89
N GLU A 195 15.77 14.32 17.35
CA GLU A 195 15.66 15.54 18.14
C GLU A 195 16.31 15.36 19.51
N ARG A 196 17.30 16.20 19.82
CA ARG A 196 17.96 16.25 21.13
C ARG A 196 17.39 17.37 21.97
N VAL A 197 16.76 17.01 23.07
CA VAL A 197 16.13 17.94 24.00
C VAL A 197 17.08 18.17 25.18
N THR A 198 17.52 19.41 25.40
CA THR A 198 18.32 19.81 26.57
C THR A 198 17.44 20.61 27.52
N GLY A 199 17.12 20.05 28.71
CA GLY A 199 16.41 20.80 29.74
C GLY A 199 15.60 19.92 30.70
N TRP A 200 15.52 20.37 31.96
CA TRP A 200 14.60 19.83 32.96
C TRP A 200 13.16 20.18 32.58
N ALA A 201 12.21 19.34 32.99
CA ALA A 201 10.79 19.41 32.62
C ALA A 201 10.25 20.86 32.55
N GLY A 202 9.86 21.29 31.35
CA GLY A 202 9.07 22.52 31.16
C GLY A 202 9.76 23.71 30.48
N GLN A 203 10.97 23.60 29.93
CA GLN A 203 11.52 24.66 29.07
C GLN A 203 11.63 24.20 27.61
N ASP A 204 10.94 24.96 26.74
CA ASP A 204 10.99 24.83 25.29
C ASP A 204 12.44 24.87 24.80
N VAL A 205 12.82 23.85 24.04
CA VAL A 205 14.13 23.76 23.42
C VAL A 205 14.17 24.63 22.16
N ILE A 206 15.28 25.34 22.03
CA ILE A 206 15.65 26.27 20.96
C ILE A 206 15.28 25.66 19.59
N GLY A 207 14.31 26.28 18.93
CA GLY A 207 13.80 25.84 17.64
C GLY A 207 14.80 26.10 16.52
N ASP A 208 15.55 25.08 16.15
CA ASP A 208 16.07 24.97 14.79
C ASP A 208 14.93 24.51 13.85
N GLY A 209 15.08 24.72 12.53
CA GLY A 209 14.05 24.31 11.55
C GLY A 209 13.74 22.81 11.57
N HIS A 210 14.66 21.99 12.09
CA HIS A 210 14.49 20.54 12.22
C HIS A 210 13.46 20.18 13.31
N SER A 211 13.44 20.88 14.44
CA SER A 211 12.44 20.68 15.51
C SER A 211 10.99 20.88 15.02
N MET A 212 10.75 21.86 14.15
CA MET A 212 9.43 22.15 13.56
C MET A 212 8.98 21.04 12.59
N GLN A 213 9.90 20.54 11.76
CA GLN A 213 9.61 19.41 10.87
C GLN A 213 9.29 18.13 11.65
N ARG A 214 10.06 17.82 12.71
CA ARG A 214 9.76 16.66 13.58
C ARG A 214 8.43 16.80 14.29
N ARG A 215 8.07 18.01 14.75
CA ARG A 215 6.73 18.27 15.32
C ARG A 215 5.63 18.01 14.30
N ALA A 216 5.80 18.42 13.05
CA ALA A 216 4.83 18.15 11.98
C ALA A 216 4.65 16.64 11.75
N VAL A 217 5.75 15.87 11.69
CA VAL A 217 5.72 14.40 11.57
C VAL A 217 4.98 13.75 12.74
N ARG A 218 5.27 14.17 13.98
CA ARG A 218 4.56 13.68 15.18
C ARG A 218 3.07 14.01 15.17
N THR A 219 2.71 15.22 14.75
CA THR A 219 1.31 15.65 14.66
C THR A 219 0.58 14.81 13.61
N PHE A 220 1.19 14.60 12.45
CA PHE A 220 0.67 13.72 11.40
C PHE A 220 0.46 12.28 11.90
N ALA A 221 1.44 11.71 12.61
CA ALA A 221 1.35 10.36 13.15
C ALA A 221 0.27 10.24 14.25
N GLY A 222 0.16 11.26 15.11
CA GLY A 222 -0.89 11.38 16.12
C GLY A 222 -2.28 11.45 15.48
N ASP A 223 -2.47 12.33 14.50
CA ASP A 223 -3.74 12.46 13.78
C ASP A 223 -4.13 11.15 13.08
N ALA A 224 -3.18 10.47 12.44
CA ALA A 224 -3.41 9.18 11.80
C ALA A 224 -3.85 8.10 12.82
N GLN A 225 -3.25 8.11 14.01
CA GLN A 225 -3.54 7.12 15.05
C GLN A 225 -4.87 7.41 15.76
N GLU A 226 -5.06 8.64 16.23
CA GLU A 226 -6.19 9.08 17.06
C GLU A 226 -7.47 9.30 16.25
N HIS A 227 -7.35 9.95 15.09
CA HIS A 227 -8.48 10.35 14.26
C HIS A 227 -8.62 9.51 12.98
N GLY A 228 -7.57 8.81 12.59
CA GLY A 228 -7.57 7.86 11.49
C GLY A 228 -6.82 8.35 10.24
N PRO A 229 -6.44 7.43 9.33
CA PRO A 229 -5.68 7.75 8.12
C PRO A 229 -6.33 8.82 7.23
N ASP A 230 -7.65 8.80 7.07
CA ASP A 230 -8.37 9.78 6.24
C ASP A 230 -8.15 11.21 6.71
N ARG A 231 -8.22 11.45 8.04
CA ARG A 231 -7.99 12.76 8.64
C ARG A 231 -6.57 13.25 8.39
N ALA A 232 -5.59 12.37 8.56
CA ALA A 232 -4.18 12.69 8.34
C ALA A 232 -3.90 12.99 6.85
N LEU A 233 -4.47 12.22 5.92
CA LEU A 233 -4.30 12.47 4.49
C LEU A 233 -4.99 13.76 4.03
N ILE A 234 -6.17 14.09 4.58
CA ILE A 234 -6.83 15.39 4.33
C ILE A 234 -6.00 16.55 4.89
N GLY A 235 -5.45 16.41 6.11
CA GLY A 235 -4.56 17.41 6.70
C GLY A 235 -3.31 17.63 5.87
N LEU A 236 -2.71 16.55 5.36
CA LEU A 236 -1.55 16.60 4.47
C LEU A 236 -1.92 17.31 3.16
N ALA A 237 -3.08 17.00 2.59
CA ALA A 237 -3.58 17.62 1.38
C ALA A 237 -3.87 19.13 1.52
N ARG A 238 -4.18 19.60 2.74
CA ARG A 238 -4.31 21.01 3.10
C ARG A 238 -2.97 21.69 3.41
N GLY A 239 -1.89 20.93 3.54
CA GLY A 239 -0.58 21.44 3.93
C GLY A 239 -0.43 21.71 5.43
N GLU A 240 -1.20 21.03 6.29
CA GLU A 240 -1.15 21.20 7.75
C GLU A 240 0.19 20.72 8.36
N TYR A 241 0.92 19.83 7.67
CA TYR A 241 2.16 19.23 8.15
C TYR A 241 3.36 19.71 7.31
N SER A 242 4.05 20.73 7.80
CA SER A 242 5.23 21.30 7.13
C SER A 242 6.32 20.24 6.88
N GLY A 243 6.80 20.17 5.64
CA GLY A 243 7.87 19.26 5.22
C GLY A 243 7.41 17.86 4.81
N LEU A 244 6.15 17.48 5.07
CA LEU A 244 5.58 16.24 4.55
C LEU A 244 4.93 16.51 3.19
N ALA A 245 4.94 15.51 2.32
CA ALA A 245 4.29 15.58 1.01
C ALA A 245 3.77 14.22 0.56
N PHE A 246 2.82 14.22 -0.37
CA PHE A 246 2.49 13.00 -1.10
C PHE A 246 3.66 12.58 -1.97
N ALA A 247 4.10 11.34 -1.81
CA ALA A 247 5.15 10.72 -2.59
C ALA A 247 4.89 9.22 -2.69
N LEU A 248 4.70 8.70 -3.90
CA LEU A 248 4.54 7.27 -4.14
C LEU A 248 5.89 6.58 -3.96
N ALA A 249 5.97 5.59 -3.08
CA ALA A 249 7.17 4.79 -2.88
C ALA A 249 7.40 3.86 -4.08
N ASP A 250 8.65 3.67 -4.47
CA ASP A 250 9.05 2.79 -5.58
C ASP A 250 9.51 1.40 -5.13
N SER A 251 9.80 1.23 -3.84
CA SER A 251 10.45 0.05 -3.29
C SER A 251 10.18 -0.14 -1.80
N VAL A 252 10.34 -1.39 -1.35
CA VAL A 252 10.26 -1.73 0.07
C VAL A 252 11.35 -1.00 0.87
N ASP A 253 12.54 -0.87 0.29
CA ASP A 253 13.66 -0.13 0.90
C ASP A 253 13.33 1.35 1.11
N GLU A 254 12.61 1.98 0.18
CA GLU A 254 12.14 3.35 0.36
C GLU A 254 11.12 3.45 1.51
N VAL A 255 10.15 2.53 1.58
CA VAL A 255 9.19 2.49 2.69
C VAL A 255 9.91 2.26 4.03
N LEU A 256 10.92 1.39 4.06
CA LEU A 256 11.77 1.18 5.25
C LEU A 256 12.52 2.45 5.66
N ARG A 257 13.09 3.22 4.72
CA ARG A 257 13.70 4.52 5.02
C ARG A 257 12.70 5.49 5.62
N ARG A 258 11.50 5.60 5.02
CA ARG A 258 10.41 6.46 5.54
C ARG A 258 9.95 6.01 6.93
N HIS A 259 9.90 4.70 7.17
CA HIS A 259 9.58 4.12 8.47
C HIS A 259 10.63 4.51 9.51
N THR A 260 11.92 4.35 9.21
CA THR A 260 13.02 4.79 10.09
C THR A 260 12.95 6.29 10.35
N ALA A 261 12.72 7.12 9.33
CA ALA A 261 12.59 8.55 9.48
C ALA A 261 11.41 8.94 10.39
N LEU A 262 10.29 8.22 10.30
CA LEU A 262 9.13 8.37 11.18
C LEU A 262 9.44 7.93 12.61
N ASP A 263 10.00 6.75 12.83
CA ASP A 263 10.43 6.26 14.15
C ASP A 263 11.40 7.25 14.83
N ASP A 264 12.39 7.76 14.09
CA ASP A 264 13.32 8.77 14.59
C ASP A 264 12.65 10.11 14.92
N ALA A 265 11.55 10.47 14.25
CA ALA A 265 10.78 11.68 14.56
C ALA A 265 9.97 11.57 15.84
N LEU A 266 9.52 10.35 16.15
CA LEU A 266 8.76 10.03 17.36
C LEU A 266 9.69 9.95 18.59
N ARG A 267 10.93 9.53 18.39
CA ARG A 267 11.95 9.47 19.44
C ARG A 267 12.45 10.86 19.84
N ARG A 268 12.73 11.03 21.14
CA ARG A 268 13.40 12.20 21.70
C ARG A 268 14.54 11.75 22.60
N GLU A 269 15.74 12.25 22.32
CA GLU A 269 16.89 12.01 23.19
C GLU A 269 17.02 13.16 24.19
N TYR A 270 16.86 12.87 25.47
CA TYR A 270 17.21 13.84 26.52
C TYR A 270 18.72 13.83 26.72
N VAL A 271 19.37 14.93 26.40
CA VAL A 271 20.79 15.12 26.69
C VAL A 271 20.91 15.84 28.03
N GLU A 272 21.41 15.13 29.03
CA GLU A 272 21.69 15.73 30.33
C GLU A 272 22.72 16.85 30.22
N MET A 273 22.40 18.00 30.79
CA MET A 273 23.44 18.95 31.21
C MET A 273 24.32 18.29 32.29
N PRO A 274 25.56 18.75 32.54
CA PRO A 274 26.63 17.99 33.21
C PRO A 274 26.42 17.52 34.66
N HIS A 275 25.20 17.44 35.20
CA HIS A 275 24.88 17.04 36.58
C HIS A 275 23.78 15.95 36.66
N GLY A 276 24.04 14.78 36.06
CA GLY A 276 23.80 13.43 36.59
C GLY A 276 22.39 12.91 36.91
N ARG A 277 21.84 12.10 35.98
CA ARG A 277 20.94 10.91 36.01
C ARG A 277 20.27 10.67 34.64
N ARG A 278 20.70 9.61 33.95
CA ARG A 278 20.23 9.19 32.61
C ARG A 278 18.81 8.63 32.59
N GLY A 279 18.07 8.95 31.52
CA GLY A 279 16.87 8.23 31.09
C GLY A 279 16.52 8.55 29.62
N VAL A 280 16.29 7.51 28.80
CA VAL A 280 15.67 7.65 27.48
C VAL A 280 14.16 7.44 27.67
N VAL A 281 13.34 8.35 27.17
CA VAL A 281 11.88 8.20 27.18
C VAL A 281 11.39 8.14 25.74
N VAL A 282 10.75 7.03 25.40
CA VAL A 282 9.99 6.85 24.16
C VAL A 282 8.55 7.27 24.46
N PHE A 283 7.98 8.16 23.67
CA PHE A 283 6.58 8.62 23.78
C PHE A 283 5.74 8.02 22.66
#